data_AF-A0A817RW35-F1
#
_entry.id   AF-A0A817RW35-F1
#
_cell.length_a   1.000
_cell.length_b   1.000
_cell.length_c   1.000
_cell.angle_alpha   90.00
_cell.angle_beta   90.00
_cell.angle_gamma   90.00
#
_symmetry.space_group_name_H-M   'P 1'
#
loop_
_entity.id
_entity.type
_entity.pdbx_description
1 polymer ?
#
loop_
_entity_poly.entity_id
_entity_poly.type
_entity_poly.pdbx_seq_one_letter_code
_entity_poly.pdbx_strand_id
1 'polypeptide(L)'
;MQPHSALNKLLNHIKTIGGRVMGSAYSRTALCTRIHALIYNQGLPSIFLTLNPVDIHSPVALYFAGVKLDLDKIQIEQLMTTYKRAESIASHPVATAKFFHLLISNILDTMIVGGVL
;
A
#
# COMPACT_ATOMS: atom_id res chain seq x y z
N MET A 1 -26.71 -12.06 -33.72
CA MET A 1 -25.63 -12.45 -32.78
C MET A 1 -25.32 -11.24 -31.91
N GLN A 2 -25.66 -11.28 -30.63
CA GLN A 2 -25.53 -10.12 -29.74
C GLN A 2 -24.05 -9.96 -29.29
N PRO A 3 -23.33 -8.89 -29.69
CA PRO A 3 -21.90 -8.70 -29.39
C PRO A 3 -21.58 -8.67 -27.88
N HIS A 4 -22.60 -8.49 -27.04
CA HIS A 4 -22.49 -8.52 -25.58
C HIS A 4 -22.04 -9.86 -24.97
N SER A 5 -22.35 -11.01 -25.58
CA SER A 5 -22.03 -12.30 -24.94
C SER A 5 -20.53 -12.62 -24.96
N ALA A 6 -19.85 -12.29 -26.06
CA ALA A 6 -18.41 -12.46 -26.20
C ALA A 6 -17.64 -11.48 -25.29
N LEU A 7 -18.09 -10.22 -25.23
CA LEU A 7 -17.54 -9.21 -24.33
C LEU A 7 -17.67 -9.63 -22.86
N ASN A 8 -18.84 -10.09 -22.43
CA ASN A 8 -19.06 -10.55 -21.05
C ASN A 8 -18.20 -11.76 -20.70
N LYS A 9 -18.01 -12.71 -21.64
CA LYS A 9 -17.09 -13.84 -21.43
C LYS A 9 -15.64 -13.37 -21.26
N LEU A 10 -15.19 -12.43 -22.08
CA LEU A 10 -13.85 -11.85 -21.96
C LEU A 10 -13.67 -11.14 -20.61
N LEU A 11 -14.62 -10.29 -20.22
CA LEU A 11 -14.57 -9.58 -18.93
C LEU A 11 -14.55 -10.56 -17.75
N ASN A 12 -15.30 -11.67 -17.83
CA ASN A 12 -15.26 -12.72 -16.82
C ASN A 12 -13.90 -13.41 -16.73
N HIS A 13 -13.24 -13.67 -17.87
CA HIS A 13 -11.88 -14.20 -17.88
C HIS A 13 -10.88 -13.21 -17.27
N ILE A 14 -10.94 -11.93 -17.67
CA ILE A 14 -10.09 -10.87 -17.10
C ILE A 14 -10.28 -10.76 -15.59
N LYS A 15 -11.53 -10.80 -15.11
CA LYS A 15 -11.84 -10.80 -13.68
C LYS A 15 -11.27 -12.02 -12.95
N THR A 16 -11.40 -13.21 -13.54
CA THR A 16 -10.93 -14.47 -12.95
C THR A 16 -9.40 -14.51 -12.85
N ILE A 17 -8.71 -14.13 -13.92
CA ILE A 17 -7.24 -14.06 -13.93
C ILE A 17 -6.76 -12.91 -13.05
N GLY A 18 -7.35 -11.73 -13.19
CA GLY A 18 -7.03 -10.57 -12.38
C GLY A 18 -7.17 -10.85 -10.89
N GLY A 19 -8.20 -11.58 -10.46
CA GLY A 19 -8.38 -11.98 -9.06
C GLY A 19 -7.22 -12.79 -8.47
N ARG A 20 -6.43 -13.47 -9.33
CA ARG A 20 -5.23 -14.24 -8.94
C ARG A 20 -3.94 -13.42 -9.03
N VAL A 21 -3.95 -12.26 -9.68
CA VAL A 21 -2.81 -11.35 -9.76
C VAL A 21 -2.80 -10.46 -8.52
N MET A 22 -1.81 -10.66 -7.66
CA MET A 22 -1.60 -9.85 -6.47
C MET A 22 -1.52 -8.36 -6.84
N GLY A 23 -2.24 -7.51 -6.11
CA GLY A 23 -2.25 -6.06 -6.33
C GLY A 23 -3.16 -5.58 -7.46
N SER A 24 -3.83 -6.48 -8.19
CA SER A 24 -4.82 -6.07 -9.19
C SER A 24 -6.10 -5.51 -8.56
N ALA A 25 -6.87 -4.73 -9.33
CA ALA A 25 -8.18 -4.24 -8.90
C ALA A 25 -9.14 -5.38 -8.48
N TYR A 26 -9.10 -6.52 -9.19
CA TYR A 26 -9.93 -7.67 -8.88
C TYR A 26 -9.49 -8.41 -7.62
N SER A 27 -8.18 -8.51 -7.37
CA SER A 27 -7.66 -9.08 -6.12
C SER A 27 -8.05 -8.21 -4.92
N ARG A 28 -8.03 -6.88 -5.08
CA ARG A 28 -8.48 -5.93 -4.05
C ARG A 28 -9.96 -6.13 -3.71
N THR A 29 -10.81 -6.20 -4.73
CA THR A 29 -12.25 -6.47 -4.56
C THR A 29 -12.48 -7.81 -3.85
N ALA A 30 -11.75 -8.86 -4.23
CA ALA A 30 -11.85 -10.17 -3.59
C ALA A 30 -11.46 -10.11 -2.10
N LEU A 31 -10.40 -9.37 -1.73
CA LEU A 31 -10.01 -9.16 -0.34
C LEU A 31 -11.08 -8.39 0.44
N CYS A 32 -11.66 -7.33 -0.12
CA CYS A 32 -12.76 -6.60 0.50
C CYS A 32 -13.96 -7.51 0.76
N THR A 33 -14.37 -8.31 -0.24
CA THR A 33 -15.46 -9.29 -0.08
C THR A 33 -15.15 -10.28 1.05
N ARG A 34 -13.89 -10.72 1.17
CA ARG A 34 -13.47 -11.60 2.27
C ARG A 34 -13.57 -10.94 3.63
N ILE A 35 -13.18 -9.67 3.76
CA ILE A 35 -13.35 -8.90 5.01
C ILE A 35 -14.83 -8.82 5.38
N HIS A 36 -15.71 -8.50 4.44
CA HIS A 36 -17.17 -8.47 4.70
C HIS A 36 -17.73 -9.83 5.13
N ALA A 37 -17.29 -10.91 4.48
CA ALA A 37 -17.71 -12.27 4.86
C ALA A 37 -17.23 -12.65 6.26
N LEU A 38 -16.01 -12.24 6.64
CA LEU A 38 -15.49 -12.44 8.00
C LEU A 38 -16.30 -11.64 9.03
N ILE A 39 -16.65 -10.39 8.75
CA ILE A 39 -17.50 -9.58 9.63
C ILE A 39 -18.87 -10.23 9.82
N TYR A 40 -19.47 -10.73 8.74
CA TYR A 40 -20.77 -11.41 8.82
C TYR A 40 -20.68 -12.70 9.67
N ASN A 41 -19.61 -13.48 9.51
CA ASN A 41 -19.47 -14.78 10.17
C ASN A 41 -18.91 -14.71 11.60
N GLN A 42 -18.03 -13.75 11.90
CA GLN A 42 -17.30 -13.64 13.17
C GLN A 42 -17.74 -12.43 14.01
N GLY A 43 -18.63 -11.59 13.49
CA GLY A 43 -19.02 -10.33 14.11
C GLY A 43 -18.09 -9.17 13.73
N LEU A 44 -18.44 -7.96 14.16
CA LEU A 44 -17.67 -6.76 13.88
C LEU A 44 -16.37 -6.77 14.71
N PRO A 45 -15.22 -6.43 14.11
CA PRO A 45 -13.99 -6.28 14.88
C PRO A 45 -14.10 -5.10 15.86
N SER A 46 -13.48 -5.23 17.03
CA SER A 46 -13.39 -4.13 18.00
C SER A 46 -12.60 -2.93 17.46
N ILE A 47 -11.66 -3.17 16.52
CA ILE A 47 -10.84 -2.16 15.87
C ILE A 47 -10.82 -2.42 14.37
N PHE A 48 -11.13 -1.39 13.58
CA PHE A 48 -10.92 -1.37 12.13
C PHE A 48 -9.93 -0.26 11.78
N LEU A 49 -8.76 -0.63 11.29
CA LEU A 49 -7.65 0.29 11.03
C LEU A 49 -7.22 0.22 9.56
N THR A 50 -7.12 1.38 8.91
CA THR A 50 -6.52 1.51 7.57
C THR A 50 -5.21 2.28 7.69
N LEU A 51 -4.10 1.66 7.28
CA LEU A 51 -2.79 2.30 7.24
C LEU A 51 -2.47 2.66 5.77
N ASN A 52 -2.34 3.95 5.48
CA ASN A 52 -1.94 4.46 4.17
C ASN A 52 -0.74 5.41 4.33
N PRO A 53 0.48 4.87 4.49
CA PRO A 53 1.66 5.69 4.71
C PRO A 53 2.03 6.47 3.45
N VAL A 54 2.37 7.74 3.65
CA VAL A 54 2.79 8.65 2.58
C VAL A 54 4.31 8.69 2.50
N ASP A 55 4.87 8.31 1.36
CA ASP A 55 6.30 8.21 1.12
C ASP A 55 6.94 9.57 0.79
N ILE A 56 6.26 10.45 0.06
CA ILE A 56 6.77 11.78 -0.34
C ILE A 56 7.13 12.72 0.82
N HIS A 57 6.61 12.46 2.01
CA HIS A 57 6.89 13.23 3.22
C HIS A 57 7.77 12.47 4.22
N SER A 58 8.18 11.24 3.89
CA SER A 58 8.98 10.39 4.75
C SER A 58 10.48 10.60 4.48
N PRO A 59 11.25 11.10 5.47
CA PRO A 59 12.72 11.16 5.36
C PRO A 59 13.35 9.79 5.14
N VAL A 60 12.75 8.72 5.69
CA VAL A 60 13.18 7.34 5.50
C VAL A 60 12.99 6.89 4.04
N ALA A 61 11.87 7.27 3.41
CA ALA A 61 11.65 6.97 2.00
C ALA A 61 12.65 7.70 1.09
N LEU A 62 12.93 8.98 1.37
CA LEU A 62 13.93 9.76 0.65
C LEU A 62 15.35 9.21 0.85
N TYR A 63 15.68 8.79 2.05
CA TYR A 63 16.95 8.11 2.35
C TYR A 63 17.10 6.85 1.50
N PHE A 64 16.06 6.02 1.40
CA PHE A 64 16.09 4.86 0.50
C PHE A 64 16.15 5.23 -0.98
N ALA A 65 15.65 6.41 -1.37
CA ALA A 65 15.79 6.96 -2.72
C ALA A 65 17.19 7.58 -2.98
N GLY A 66 18.12 7.47 -2.03
CA GLY A 66 19.50 7.93 -2.18
C GLY A 66 19.71 9.42 -1.90
N VAL A 67 18.71 10.11 -1.33
CA VAL A 67 18.87 11.49 -0.87
C VAL A 67 19.81 11.49 0.33
N LYS A 68 20.89 12.26 0.26
CA LYS A 68 21.85 12.41 1.37
C LYS A 68 21.18 13.16 2.52
N LEU A 69 20.70 12.39 3.50
CA LEU A 69 20.02 12.87 4.70
C LEU A 69 20.70 12.27 5.92
N ASP A 70 20.92 13.10 6.93
CA ASP A 70 21.24 12.64 8.28
C ASP A 70 19.91 12.34 8.99
N LEU A 71 19.62 11.05 9.21
CA LEU A 71 18.36 10.61 9.83
C LEU A 71 18.29 10.97 11.33
N ASP A 72 19.43 11.19 11.98
CA ASP A 72 19.49 11.60 13.39
C ASP A 72 19.34 13.12 13.57
N LYS A 73 19.58 13.89 12.49
CA LYS A 73 19.56 15.36 12.48
C LYS A 73 18.81 15.93 11.29
N ILE A 74 17.55 15.52 11.13
CA ILE A 74 16.71 15.99 10.05
C ILE A 74 16.40 17.48 10.25
N GLN A 75 16.95 18.31 9.36
CA GLN A 75 16.60 19.72 9.25
C GLN A 75 15.52 19.86 8.18
N ILE A 76 14.38 20.45 8.53
CA ILE A 76 13.26 20.62 7.59
C ILE A 76 13.69 21.48 6.39
N GLU A 77 14.62 22.42 6.61
CA GLU A 77 15.19 23.27 5.58
C GLU A 77 16.07 22.50 4.57
N GLN A 78 16.61 21.33 4.96
CA GLN A 78 17.36 20.44 4.06
C GLN A 78 16.44 19.59 3.19
N LEU A 79 15.15 19.48 3.54
CA LEU A 79 14.20 18.74 2.75
C LEU A 79 13.86 19.55 1.48
N MET A 80 14.11 18.93 0.33
CA MET A 80 13.72 19.47 -0.98
C MET A 80 12.25 19.87 -1.00
N THR A 81 11.84 20.71 -1.94
CA THR A 81 10.42 21.06 -2.14
C THR A 81 9.56 19.81 -2.34
N THR A 82 8.26 19.89 -2.02
CA THR A 82 7.32 18.77 -2.17
C THR A 82 7.35 18.15 -3.57
N TYR A 83 7.45 18.98 -4.61
CA TYR A 83 7.57 18.51 -5.99
C TYR A 83 8.85 17.71 -6.21
N LYS A 84 10.00 18.20 -5.73
CA LYS A 84 11.29 17.50 -5.87
C LYS A 84 11.34 16.19 -5.10
N ARG A 85 10.69 16.12 -3.92
CA ARG A 85 10.52 14.86 -3.20
C ARG A 85 9.67 13.88 -3.99
N ALA A 86 8.53 14.31 -4.54
CA ALA A 86 7.68 13.47 -5.37
C ALA A 86 8.42 12.97 -6.63
N GLU A 87 9.19 13.83 -7.31
CA GLU A 87 10.03 13.46 -8.45
C GLU A 87 11.09 12.41 -8.06
N SER A 88 11.77 12.60 -6.94
CA SER A 88 12.78 11.66 -6.44
C SER A 88 12.17 10.29 -6.11
N ILE A 89 11.04 10.27 -5.42
CA ILE A 89 10.32 9.04 -5.06
C ILE A 89 9.79 8.32 -6.30
N ALA A 90 9.16 9.03 -7.23
CA ALA A 90 8.66 8.46 -8.48
C ALA A 90 9.77 7.84 -9.33
N SER A 91 10.99 8.41 -9.27
CA SER A 91 12.17 7.89 -9.95
C SER A 91 12.76 6.63 -9.29
N HIS A 92 12.39 6.32 -8.05
CA HIS A 92 12.92 5.21 -7.25
C HIS A 92 11.82 4.33 -6.64
N PRO A 93 11.01 3.62 -7.45
CA PRO A 93 9.87 2.82 -6.95
C PRO A 93 10.27 1.73 -5.95
N VAL A 94 11.50 1.20 -6.05
CA VAL A 94 12.02 0.22 -5.08
C VAL A 94 12.24 0.86 -3.70
N ALA A 95 12.58 2.15 -3.63
CA ALA A 95 12.71 2.86 -2.37
C ALA A 95 11.35 2.96 -1.65
N THR A 96 10.28 3.29 -2.39
CA THR A 96 8.91 3.28 -1.86
C THR A 96 8.53 1.91 -1.34
N ALA A 97 8.81 0.84 -2.09
CA ALA A 97 8.49 -0.52 -1.67
C ALA A 97 9.24 -0.91 -0.37
N LYS A 98 10.53 -0.57 -0.26
CA LYS A 98 11.33 -0.80 0.95
C LYS A 98 10.82 -0.01 2.14
N PHE A 99 10.51 1.27 1.96
CA PHE A 99 9.92 2.11 2.98
C PHE A 99 8.59 1.54 3.47
N PHE A 100 7.69 1.20 2.56
CA PHE A 100 6.39 0.64 2.89
C PHE A 100 6.54 -0.66 3.69
N HIS A 101 7.38 -1.59 3.21
CA HIS A 101 7.61 -2.86 3.89
C HIS A 101 8.17 -2.65 5.30
N LEU A 102 9.23 -1.84 5.44
CA LEU A 102 9.84 -1.54 6.74
C LEU A 102 8.82 -0.94 7.72
N LEU A 103 8.06 0.05 7.27
CA LEU A 103 7.09 0.74 8.12
C LEU A 103 5.97 -0.19 8.57
N ILE A 104 5.39 -0.97 7.65
CA ILE A 104 4.30 -1.89 7.98
C ILE A 104 4.79 -3.01 8.89
N SER A 105 5.96 -3.61 8.61
CA SER A 105 6.54 -4.62 9.49
C SER A 105 6.77 -4.07 10.89
N ASN A 106 7.37 -2.88 11.02
CA ASN A 106 7.56 -2.26 12.34
C ASN A 106 6.25 -1.97 13.06
N ILE A 107 5.20 -1.50 12.36
CA ILE A 107 3.89 -1.27 12.98
C ILE A 107 3.31 -2.60 13.49
N LEU A 108 3.38 -3.66 12.70
CA LEU A 108 2.87 -4.97 13.10
C LEU A 108 3.64 -5.54 14.28
N ASP A 109 4.97 -5.52 14.23
CA ASP A 109 5.82 -6.12 15.24
C ASP A 109 5.80 -5.34 16.56
N THR A 110 5.85 -4.01 16.50
CA THR A 110 5.94 -3.18 17.69
C THR A 110 4.57 -2.82 18.26
N MET A 111 3.62 -2.40 17.40
CA MET A 111 2.36 -1.86 17.90
C MET A 111 1.35 -2.97 18.16
N ILE A 112 1.24 -3.94 17.25
CA ILE A 112 0.23 -5.01 17.36
C ILE A 112 0.77 -6.18 18.18
N VAL A 113 1.88 -6.79 17.77
CA VAL A 113 2.46 -7.95 18.49
C VAL A 113 3.06 -7.53 19.83
N GLY A 114 3.71 -6.36 19.88
CA GLY A 114 4.25 -5.78 21.11
C GLY A 114 3.19 -5.26 22.09
N GLY A 115 1.90 -5.25 21.73
CA GLY A 115 0.78 -4.93 22.64
C GLY A 115 0.66 -3.45 23.02
N VAL A 116 1.09 -2.53 22.15
CA VAL A 116 0.90 -1.09 22.35
C VAL A 116 -0.51 -0.66 21.89
N LEU A 117 -1.07 -1.36 20.92
CA LEU A 117 -2.44 -1.21 20.40
C LEU A 117 -3.33 -2.41 20.77
#